data_AF-A0A6G3X8N6-F1
#
_entry.id   AF-A0A6G3X8N6-F1
#
_cell.length_a   1.000
_cell.length_b   1.000
_cell.length_c   1.000
_cell.angle_alpha   90.00
_cell.angle_beta   90.00
_cell.angle_gamma   90.00
#
_symmetry.space_group_name_H-M   'P 1'
#
loop_
_entity.id
_entity.type
_entity.pdbx_description
1 polymer ?
#
loop_
_entity_poly.entity_id
_entity_poly.type
_entity_poly.pdbx_seq_one_letter_code
_entity_poly.pdbx_strand_id
1 'polypeptide(L)'
;ALAESCATGRPLVVMNAPFDLTLLDRELKRHRASSLAGYLDGVPMRVVDPRVLDKHLDRYRKGRRTLTDLCASYEVVLDGAHDAAADATASLELVRAVCRRFSTRLERLSPSELHALQATWHAAQARGLEAWFAKSGTPERV
;
A
#
# COMPACT_ATOMS: atom_id res chain seq x y z
N ALA A 1 -17.66 -3.72 9.36
CA ALA A 1 -16.81 -4.16 8.23
C ALA A 1 -15.31 -3.90 8.45
N LEU A 2 -14.77 -2.68 8.26
CA LEU A 2 -13.31 -2.45 8.34
C LEU A 2 -12.73 -2.66 9.76
N ALA A 3 -13.41 -2.12 10.78
CA ALA A 3 -13.00 -2.30 12.18
C ALA A 3 -12.99 -3.79 12.59
N GLU A 4 -14.01 -4.55 12.19
CA GLU A 4 -14.09 -6.00 12.44
C GLU A 4 -12.98 -6.76 11.72
N SER A 5 -12.66 -6.42 10.46
CA SER A 5 -11.53 -7.00 9.74
C SER A 5 -10.20 -6.74 10.46
N CYS A 6 -9.99 -5.52 10.96
CA CYS A 6 -8.79 -5.20 11.74
C CYS A 6 -8.75 -5.97 13.08
N ALA A 7 -9.89 -6.07 13.77
CA ALA A 7 -10.01 -6.78 15.05
C ALA A 7 -9.74 -8.28 14.91
N THR A 8 -10.10 -8.88 13.77
CA THR A 8 -9.77 -10.27 13.44
C THR A 8 -8.33 -10.47 12.93
N GLY A 9 -7.53 -9.40 12.88
CA GLY A 9 -6.14 -9.44 12.42
C GLY A 9 -5.97 -9.63 10.91
N ARG A 10 -7.04 -9.48 10.12
CA ARG A 10 -6.97 -9.61 8.66
C ARG A 10 -6.22 -8.41 8.07
N PRO A 11 -5.22 -8.65 7.21
CA PRO A 11 -4.53 -7.56 6.53
C PRO A 11 -5.45 -6.85 5.54
N LEU A 12 -5.32 -5.53 5.48
CA LEU A 12 -5.96 -4.67 4.50
C LEU A 12 -5.01 -4.44 3.33
N VAL A 13 -5.47 -4.74 2.12
CA VAL A 13 -4.74 -4.39 0.90
C VAL A 13 -5.14 -2.99 0.46
N VAL A 14 -4.15 -2.11 0.29
CA VAL A 14 -4.37 -0.74 -0.19
C VAL A 14 -3.22 -0.36 -1.12
N MET A 15 -3.53 -0.08 -2.38
CA MET A 15 -2.55 0.41 -3.34
C MET A 15 -2.22 1.87 -3.05
N ASN A 16 -0.94 2.21 -2.82
CA ASN A 16 -0.53 3.56 -2.42
C ASN A 16 -1.19 4.01 -1.10
N ALA A 17 -1.13 3.14 -0.09
CA ALA A 17 -1.85 3.26 1.17
C ALA A 17 -1.79 4.61 1.89
N PRO A 18 -0.64 5.35 1.91
CA PRO A 18 -0.60 6.65 2.55
C PRO A 18 -1.64 7.63 2.01
N PHE A 19 -2.01 7.53 0.73
CA PHE A 19 -3.03 8.39 0.13
C PHE A 19 -4.42 8.08 0.69
N ASP A 20 -4.92 6.85 0.45
CA ASP A 20 -6.28 6.47 0.83
C ASP A 20 -6.52 6.52 2.35
N LEU A 21 -5.54 6.07 3.15
CA LEU A 21 -5.69 6.06 4.61
C LEU A 21 -5.62 7.46 5.21
N THR A 22 -4.83 8.37 4.60
CA THR A 22 -4.87 9.78 5.00
C THR A 22 -6.20 10.40 4.62
N LEU A 23 -6.69 10.19 3.40
CA LEU A 23 -7.98 10.69 2.96
C LEU A 23 -9.10 10.21 3.89
N LEU A 24 -9.14 8.90 4.18
CA LEU A 24 -10.11 8.30 5.09
C LEU A 24 -10.05 8.91 6.50
N ASP A 25 -8.86 9.06 7.09
CA ASP A 25 -8.70 9.71 8.40
C ASP A 25 -9.22 11.17 8.40
N ARG A 26 -8.97 11.92 7.32
CA ARG A 26 -9.45 13.31 7.20
C ARG A 26 -10.95 13.39 7.03
N GLU A 27 -11.56 12.52 6.24
CA GLU A 27 -13.01 12.49 6.06
C GLU A 27 -13.73 12.00 7.34
N LEU A 28 -13.15 11.05 8.07
CA LEU A 28 -13.66 10.66 9.40
C LEU A 28 -13.60 11.84 10.38
N LYS A 29 -12.50 12.61 10.39
CA LYS A 29 -12.41 13.80 11.24
C LYS A 29 -13.45 14.85 10.86
N ARG A 30 -13.63 15.09 9.55
CA ARG A 30 -14.59 16.08 9.03
C ARG A 30 -16.04 15.72 9.34
N HIS A 31 -16.42 14.47 9.14
CA HIS A 31 -17.84 14.07 9.16
C HIS A 31 -18.26 13.29 10.41
N ARG A 32 -17.30 12.76 11.18
CA ARG A 32 -17.56 11.88 12.34
C ARG A 32 -16.82 12.32 13.60
N ALA A 33 -16.07 13.43 13.57
CA ALA A 33 -15.30 13.95 14.70
C ALA A 33 -14.38 12.90 15.36
N SER A 34 -13.92 11.91 14.58
CA SER A 34 -13.06 10.82 15.05
C SER A 34 -11.91 10.63 14.08
N SER A 35 -10.75 10.22 14.59
CA SER A 35 -9.63 9.79 13.73
C SER A 35 -9.86 8.35 13.26
N LEU A 36 -9.10 7.91 12.24
CA LEU A 36 -9.14 6.51 11.84
C LEU A 36 -8.74 5.58 13.00
N ALA A 37 -7.73 5.94 13.78
CA ALA A 37 -7.32 5.17 14.96
C ALA A 37 -8.42 5.12 16.04
N GLY A 38 -9.11 6.25 16.26
CA GLY A 38 -10.24 6.32 17.19
C GLY A 38 -11.43 5.50 16.72
N TYR A 39 -11.74 5.50 15.41
CA TYR A 39 -12.80 4.69 14.82
C TYR A 39 -12.52 3.18 14.90
N LEU A 40 -11.25 2.79 15.01
CA LEU A 40 -10.82 1.40 15.17
C LEU A 40 -10.64 1.00 16.64
N ASP A 41 -11.02 1.86 17.60
CA ASP A 41 -10.81 1.63 19.04
C ASP A 41 -9.36 1.24 19.40
N GLY A 42 -8.39 1.84 18.70
CA GLY A 42 -6.96 1.55 18.90
C GLY A 42 -6.48 0.21 18.37
N VAL A 43 -7.34 -0.59 17.71
CA VAL A 43 -6.96 -1.84 17.08
C VAL A 43 -5.97 -1.57 15.93
N PRO A 44 -4.80 -2.25 15.89
CA PRO A 44 -3.79 -1.99 14.87
C PRO A 44 -4.25 -2.52 13.50
N MET A 45 -4.15 -1.66 12.49
CA MET A 45 -4.35 -2.01 11.09
C MET A 45 -3.07 -2.61 10.51
N ARG A 46 -3.19 -3.74 9.81
CA ARG A 46 -2.08 -4.38 9.09
C ARG A 46 -2.26 -4.10 7.61
N VAL A 47 -1.42 -3.26 7.04
CA VAL A 47 -1.56 -2.80 5.64
C VAL A 47 -0.55 -3.52 4.75
N VAL A 48 -1.05 -4.05 3.63
CA VAL A 48 -0.24 -4.62 2.54
C VAL A 48 -0.42 -3.77 1.29
N ASP A 49 0.65 -3.12 0.84
CA ASP A 49 0.64 -2.17 -0.27
C ASP A 49 1.52 -2.73 -1.40
N PRO A 50 0.92 -3.17 -2.53
CA PRO A 50 1.67 -3.78 -3.62
C PRO A 50 2.70 -2.83 -4.24
N ARG A 51 2.51 -1.50 -4.18
CA ARG A 51 3.48 -0.52 -4.67
C ARG A 51 4.76 -0.52 -3.86
N VAL A 52 4.63 -0.59 -2.52
CA VAL A 52 5.76 -0.65 -1.60
C VAL A 52 6.49 -1.98 -1.74
N LEU A 53 5.73 -3.09 -1.83
CA LEU A 53 6.28 -4.43 -2.04
C LEU A 53 7.07 -4.51 -3.34
N ASP A 54 6.47 -4.14 -4.48
CA ASP A 54 7.14 -4.18 -5.79
C ASP A 54 8.42 -3.34 -5.79
N LYS A 55 8.36 -2.11 -5.27
CA LYS A 55 9.54 -1.22 -5.23
C LYS A 55 10.66 -1.74 -4.33
N HIS A 56 10.34 -2.48 -3.26
CA HIS A 56 11.35 -3.09 -2.40
C HIS A 56 11.91 -4.39 -2.99
N LEU A 57 11.03 -5.26 -3.49
CA LEU A 57 11.38 -6.60 -3.95
C LEU A 57 12.11 -6.55 -5.30
N ASP A 58 11.67 -5.67 -6.20
CA ASP A 58 12.26 -5.41 -7.51
C ASP A 58 12.60 -3.93 -7.67
N ARG A 59 13.66 -3.49 -6.98
CA ARG A 59 14.07 -2.08 -6.92
C ARG A 59 14.41 -1.48 -8.27
N TYR A 60 14.95 -2.27 -9.19
CA TYR A 60 15.48 -1.79 -10.48
C TYR A 60 14.53 -2.03 -11.66
N ARG A 61 13.31 -2.53 -11.41
CA ARG A 61 12.27 -2.67 -12.43
C ARG A 61 12.08 -1.36 -13.19
N LYS A 62 12.20 -1.44 -14.52
CA LYS A 62 11.89 -0.33 -15.43
C LYS A 62 10.39 -0.10 -15.47
N GLY A 63 10.00 1.16 -15.72
CA GLY A 63 8.61 1.55 -15.86
C GLY A 63 7.98 2.10 -14.58
N ARG A 64 6.75 2.58 -14.73
CA ARG A 64 5.97 3.17 -13.66
C ARG A 64 5.41 2.09 -12.72
N ARG A 65 4.95 2.55 -11.55
CA ARG A 65 4.34 1.74 -10.47
C ARG A 65 2.91 2.21 -10.18
N THR A 66 2.17 2.55 -11.23
CA THR A 66 0.70 2.73 -11.12
C THR A 66 0.03 1.37 -11.01
N LEU A 67 -1.23 1.33 -10.59
CA LEU A 67 -1.97 0.06 -10.50
C LEU A 67 -2.01 -0.65 -11.85
N THR A 68 -2.37 0.07 -12.92
CA THR A 68 -2.39 -0.43 -14.29
C THR A 68 -1.03 -1.00 -14.73
N ASP A 69 0.06 -0.27 -14.50
CA ASP A 69 1.41 -0.72 -14.90
C ASP A 69 1.85 -1.98 -14.13
N LEU A 70 1.49 -2.06 -12.84
CA LEU A 70 1.78 -3.23 -12.02
C LEU A 70 0.90 -4.43 -12.42
N CYS A 71 -0.40 -4.24 -12.61
CA CYS A 71 -1.30 -5.28 -13.09
C CYS A 71 -0.80 -5.88 -14.40
N ALA A 72 -0.38 -5.06 -15.36
CA ALA A 72 0.24 -5.53 -16.60
C ALA A 72 1.54 -6.32 -16.35
N SER A 73 2.39 -5.87 -15.42
CA SER A 73 3.67 -6.53 -15.11
C SER A 73 3.53 -7.89 -14.41
N TYR A 74 2.44 -8.08 -13.66
CA TYR A 74 2.15 -9.29 -12.89
C TYR A 74 1.01 -10.14 -13.50
N GLU A 75 0.60 -9.82 -14.73
CA GLU A 75 -0.44 -10.54 -15.47
C GLU A 75 -1.78 -10.60 -14.71
N VAL A 76 -2.11 -9.53 -13.99
CA VAL A 76 -3.38 -9.36 -13.29
C VAL A 76 -4.33 -8.55 -14.17
N VAL A 77 -5.56 -9.05 -14.32
CA VAL A 77 -6.61 -8.35 -15.06
C VAL A 77 -7.10 -7.16 -14.24
N LEU A 78 -7.09 -5.97 -14.86
CA LEU A 78 -7.74 -4.77 -14.36
C LEU A 78 -8.87 -4.42 -15.33
N ASP A 79 -10.08 -4.90 -15.03
CA ASP A 79 -11.28 -4.63 -15.82
C ASP A 79 -12.01 -3.40 -15.25
N GLY A 80 -11.98 -2.28 -15.97
CA GLY A 80 -12.55 -1.01 -15.50
C GLY A 80 -11.62 -0.20 -14.59
N ALA A 81 -10.45 0.19 -15.10
CA ALA A 81 -9.57 1.13 -14.38
C ALA A 81 -10.33 2.41 -13.99
N HIS A 82 -10.05 2.92 -12.79
CA HIS A 82 -10.71 4.09 -12.18
C HIS A 82 -12.11 3.83 -11.59
N ASP A 83 -12.56 2.58 -11.54
CA ASP A 83 -13.64 2.15 -10.66
C ASP A 83 -13.07 1.66 -9.32
N ALA A 84 -13.60 2.13 -8.19
CA ALA A 84 -13.04 1.83 -6.87
C ALA A 84 -13.12 0.34 -6.50
N ALA A 85 -14.20 -0.36 -6.91
CA ALA A 85 -14.36 -1.77 -6.60
C ALA A 85 -13.47 -2.63 -7.50
N ALA A 86 -13.33 -2.27 -8.78
CA ALA A 86 -12.40 -2.89 -9.70
C ALA A 86 -10.95 -2.70 -9.25
N ASP A 87 -10.55 -1.47 -8.89
CA ASP A 87 -9.20 -1.13 -8.44
C ASP A 87 -8.85 -1.86 -7.13
N ALA A 88 -9.79 -1.95 -6.19
CA ALA A 88 -9.60 -2.70 -4.94
C ALA A 88 -9.41 -4.21 -5.20
N THR A 89 -10.23 -4.78 -6.10
CA THR A 89 -10.14 -6.19 -6.49
C THR A 89 -8.81 -6.49 -7.18
N ALA A 90 -8.42 -5.66 -8.14
CA ALA A 90 -7.15 -5.78 -8.85
C ALA A 90 -5.95 -5.62 -7.91
N SER A 91 -6.04 -4.71 -6.92
CA SER A 91 -5.00 -4.54 -5.91
C SER A 91 -4.82 -5.79 -5.04
N LEU A 92 -5.91 -6.46 -4.66
CA LEU A 92 -5.88 -7.73 -3.93
C LEU A 92 -5.21 -8.84 -4.75
N GLU A 93 -5.60 -9.00 -6.01
CA GLU A 93 -5.01 -9.99 -6.91
C GLU A 93 -3.54 -9.69 -7.21
N LEU A 94 -3.19 -8.40 -7.34
CA LEU A 94 -1.82 -7.95 -7.49
C LEU A 94 -0.96 -8.33 -6.28
N VAL A 95 -1.41 -8.06 -5.05
CA VAL A 95 -0.68 -8.49 -3.84
C VAL A 95 -0.45 -10.00 -3.84
N ARG A 96 -1.47 -10.79 -4.20
CA ARG A 96 -1.33 -12.25 -4.31
C ARG A 96 -0.28 -12.64 -5.35
N ALA A 97 -0.27 -11.98 -6.52
CA ALA A 97 0.71 -12.23 -7.57
C ALA A 97 2.14 -11.86 -7.15
N VAL A 98 2.33 -10.70 -6.49
CA VAL A 98 3.62 -10.30 -5.91
C VAL A 98 4.09 -11.34 -4.89
N CYS A 99 3.23 -11.74 -3.94
CA CYS A 99 3.57 -12.71 -2.91
C CYS A 99 3.95 -14.08 -3.49
N ARG A 100 3.26 -14.54 -4.55
CA ARG A 100 3.64 -15.79 -5.25
C ARG A 100 4.98 -15.67 -5.93
N ARG A 101 5.24 -14.57 -6.63
CA ARG A 101 6.49 -14.35 -7.38
C ARG A 101 7.71 -14.26 -6.46
N PHE A 102 7.55 -13.69 -5.26
CA PHE A 102 8.62 -13.49 -4.29
C PHE A 102 8.44 -14.33 -3.02
N SER A 103 7.81 -15.50 -3.13
CA SER A 103 7.46 -16.37 -1.99
C SER A 103 8.67 -16.68 -1.11
N THR A 104 9.82 -17.00 -1.69
CA THR A 104 11.07 -17.30 -0.96
C THR A 104 11.52 -16.20 0.00
N ARG A 105 11.12 -14.94 -0.24
CA ARG A 105 11.44 -13.79 0.61
C ARG A 105 10.33 -13.44 1.59
N LEU A 106 9.09 -13.86 1.33
CA LEU A 106 7.91 -13.38 2.03
C LEU A 106 7.19 -14.47 2.84
N GLU A 107 7.32 -15.74 2.49
CA GLU A 107 6.57 -16.86 3.07
C GLU A 107 6.76 -17.02 4.58
N ARG A 108 7.91 -16.56 5.10
CA ARG A 108 8.26 -16.64 6.52
C ARG A 108 7.70 -15.49 7.35
N LEU A 109 7.13 -14.46 6.71
CA LEU A 109 6.66 -13.26 7.38
C LEU A 109 5.18 -13.38 7.70
N SER A 110 4.83 -13.13 8.96
CA SER A 110 3.44 -12.88 9.34
C SER A 110 2.94 -11.54 8.75
N PRO A 111 1.61 -11.34 8.64
CA PRO A 111 1.06 -10.06 8.19
C PRO A 111 1.50 -8.86 9.03
N SER A 112 1.72 -9.05 10.35
CA SER A 112 2.21 -8.00 11.25
C SER A 112 3.66 -7.62 10.95
N GLU A 113 4.52 -8.62 10.74
CA GLU A 113 5.93 -8.39 10.41
C GLU A 113 6.09 -7.75 9.03
N LEU A 114 5.31 -8.24 8.06
CA LEU A 114 5.30 -7.66 6.72
C LEU A 114 4.86 -6.18 6.76
N HIS A 115 3.82 -5.85 7.53
CA HIS A 115 3.38 -4.47 7.71
C HIS A 115 4.48 -3.58 8.34
N ALA A 116 5.15 -4.05 9.40
CA ALA A 116 6.23 -3.30 10.05
C ALA A 116 7.43 -3.06 9.11
N LEU A 117 7.81 -4.08 8.34
CA LEU A 117 8.84 -3.97 7.31
C LEU A 117 8.44 -2.99 6.20
N GLN A 118 7.19 -3.06 5.74
CA GLN A 118 6.67 -2.13 4.74
C GLN A 118 6.73 -0.68 5.21
N ALA A 119 6.45 -0.38 6.47
CA ALA A 119 6.59 0.98 7.01
C ALA A 119 8.03 1.48 6.87
N THR A 120 9.01 0.63 7.17
CA THR A 120 10.44 0.93 7.04
C THR A 120 10.85 1.12 5.57
N TRP A 121 10.37 0.24 4.69
CA TRP A 121 10.64 0.31 3.24
C TRP A 121 10.03 1.56 2.64
N HIS A 122 8.78 1.89 2.99
CA HIS A 122 8.12 3.11 2.52
C HIS A 122 8.89 4.36 2.96
N ALA A 123 9.31 4.44 4.23
CA ALA A 123 10.11 5.56 4.71
C ALA A 123 11.45 5.71 3.97
N ALA A 124 12.12 4.60 3.65
CA ALA A 124 13.34 4.63 2.83
C ALA A 124 13.07 5.05 1.37
N GLN A 125 11.93 4.64 0.81
CA GLN A 125 11.50 5.02 -0.53
C GLN A 125 11.15 6.51 -0.64
N ALA A 126 10.53 7.09 0.39
CA ALA A 126 10.22 8.52 0.49
C ALA A 126 11.51 9.35 0.57
N ARG A 127 12.41 9.03 1.51
CA ARG A 127 13.72 9.71 1.62
C ARG A 127 14.53 9.67 0.33
N GLY A 128 14.52 8.54 -0.38
CA GLY A 128 15.20 8.41 -1.67
C GLY A 128 14.59 9.31 -2.76
N LEU A 129 13.28 9.53 -2.71
CA LEU A 129 12.57 10.42 -3.63
C LEU A 129 12.86 11.90 -3.29
N GLU A 130 12.82 12.28 -2.01
CA GLU A 130 13.19 13.62 -1.55
C GLU A 130 14.63 13.98 -1.94
N ALA A 131 15.58 13.05 -1.76
CA ALA A 131 16.96 13.26 -2.16
C ALA A 131 17.12 13.44 -3.67
N TRP A 132 16.31 12.74 -4.47
CA TRP A 132 16.27 12.91 -5.92
C TRP A 132 15.73 14.29 -6.31
N PHE A 133 14.62 14.73 -5.71
CA PHE A 133 14.03 16.05 -5.93
C PHE A 133 14.99 17.19 -5.57
N ALA A 134 15.65 17.07 -4.41
CA ALA A 134 16.67 18.02 -3.96
C ALA A 134 17.83 18.13 -4.98
N LYS A 135 18.23 17.01 -5.60
CA LYS A 135 19.28 16.98 -6.63
C LYS A 135 18.80 17.51 -7.99
N SER A 136 17.53 17.32 -8.31
CA SER A 136 16.91 17.74 -9.58
C SER A 136 16.43 19.20 -9.59
N GLY A 137 16.57 19.93 -8.49
CA GLY A 137 16.26 21.36 -8.41
C GLY A 137 14.78 21.69 -8.18
N THR A 138 13.96 20.72 -7.79
CA THR A 138 12.55 20.93 -7.42
C THR A 138 12.41 20.66 -5.91
N PRO A 139 12.13 21.67 -5.07
CA PRO A 139 12.01 21.46 -3.62
C PRO A 139 10.62 20.88 -3.28
N GLU A 140 10.41 19.60 -3.57
CA GLU A 140 9.21 18.87 -3.16
C GLU A 140 9.55 17.95 -1.97
N ARG A 141 8.78 18.05 -0.89
CA ARG A 141 8.85 17.17 0.30
C ARG A 141 7.74 16.14 0.18
N VAL A 142 8.06 14.86 0.37
CA VAL A 142 7.15 13.72 0.11
C VAL A 142 6.96 12.87 1.34
#